data_AF-A0A928SI89-F1
#
_entry.id   AF-A0A928SI89-F1
#
_cell.length_a   1.000
_cell.length_b   1.000
_cell.length_c   1.000
_cell.angle_alpha   90.00
_cell.angle_beta   90.00
_cell.angle_gamma   90.00
#
_symmetry.space_group_name_H-M   'P 1'
#
loop_
_entity.id
_entity.type
_entity.pdbx_description
1 polymer ?
#
loop_
_entity_poly.entity_id
_entity_poly.type
_entity_poly.pdbx_seq_one_letter_code
_entity_poly.pdbx_strand_id
1 'polypeptide(L)'
;MKNLGSLNLVQSAHNQIFKSIHGNHLIYNTCWEDPRIDRQLLKLNSDSHVVMITSAGCNALDYLLDSPAEIHAVDVNPRQNALFQLKLKLIEQGSFADLFAVFGAGAHQNFKVLYHTLLKRHLPAYAREFWEANLHYFSPSGLKKSFYYYGTSGNVAWIISQYFRSNKKLKTYVYRLLEAESLAEQKEIYAKIEPELWNGFSQWLLKHPVVMAMLGVPRSQMQLIDKQHPGGLGSYIRDNLRRVTTEVLIHDNYFWRVYLTGSYTPTCCPNYLKPEHFELLKANTDKIHTYTSTITAFLQQRPGPYTHFVLLDHQDWMARHNPQALYEEWQLILKNSRRGSKVLLRSAGTEINYFPPQVKSAVRFYPEITAKLHPTDRVGTYGSLYWGEIL
;
A
#
# COMPACT_ATOMS: atom_id res chain seq x y z
N MET A 1 8.21 30.74 -27.03
CA MET A 1 8.95 30.93 -25.76
C MET A 1 8.10 31.24 -24.51
N LYS A 2 6.79 31.51 -24.60
CA LYS A 2 5.93 31.84 -23.43
C LYS A 2 5.38 30.64 -22.61
N ASN A 3 5.73 29.39 -22.93
CA ASN A 3 5.11 28.19 -22.32
C ASN A 3 6.01 27.36 -21.38
N LEU A 4 7.31 27.68 -21.27
CA LEU A 4 8.23 26.91 -20.41
C LEU A 4 8.20 27.39 -18.93
N GLY A 5 7.95 28.68 -18.69
CA GLY A 5 7.88 29.26 -17.34
C GLY A 5 6.63 28.85 -16.56
N SER A 6 5.49 28.74 -17.23
CA SER A 6 4.21 28.30 -16.62
C SER A 6 4.23 26.82 -16.23
N LEU A 7 4.82 25.96 -17.08
CA LEU A 7 5.00 24.53 -16.80
C LEU A 7 5.88 24.28 -15.57
N ASN A 8 7.00 25.01 -15.43
CA ASN A 8 7.90 24.89 -14.28
C ASN A 8 7.26 25.37 -12.96
N LEU A 9 6.46 26.43 -13.00
CA LEU A 9 5.78 26.97 -11.81
C LEU A 9 4.66 26.02 -11.33
N VAL A 10 3.90 25.48 -12.28
CA VAL A 10 2.87 24.45 -12.01
C VAL A 10 3.53 23.17 -11.48
N GLN A 11 4.71 22.79 -11.96
CA GLN A 11 5.47 21.63 -11.48
C GLN A 11 5.99 21.82 -10.05
N SER A 12 6.54 22.99 -9.74
CA SER A 12 7.03 23.35 -8.41
C SER A 12 5.92 23.36 -7.35
N ALA A 13 4.79 24.02 -7.65
CA ALA A 13 3.64 24.09 -6.74
C ALA A 13 3.09 22.70 -6.38
N HIS A 14 3.12 21.76 -7.33
CA HIS A 14 2.64 20.40 -7.07
C HIS A 14 3.58 19.53 -6.26
N ASN A 15 4.88 19.65 -6.53
CA ASN A 15 5.87 18.94 -5.73
C ASN A 15 5.83 19.45 -4.28
N GLN A 16 5.53 20.72 -4.08
CA GLN A 16 5.27 21.30 -2.75
C GLN A 16 3.98 20.77 -2.11
N ILE A 17 2.88 20.68 -2.86
CA ILE A 17 1.62 20.08 -2.36
C ILE A 17 1.85 18.61 -1.97
N PHE A 18 2.50 17.83 -2.84
CA PHE A 18 2.83 16.43 -2.57
C PHE A 18 3.69 16.30 -1.31
N LYS A 19 4.79 17.07 -1.21
CA LYS A 19 5.65 17.10 -0.01
C LYS A 19 4.90 17.52 1.25
N SER A 20 4.00 18.51 1.17
CA SER A 20 3.20 18.98 2.31
C SER A 20 2.20 17.93 2.77
N ILE A 21 1.51 17.28 1.83
CA ILE A 21 0.55 16.20 2.12
C ILE A 21 1.28 15.01 2.74
N HIS A 22 2.37 14.56 2.12
CA HIS A 22 3.15 13.40 2.56
C HIS A 22 3.95 13.66 3.84
N GLY A 23 4.33 14.92 4.08
CA GLY A 23 5.10 15.33 5.25
C GLY A 23 4.26 15.55 6.51
N ASN A 24 2.94 15.72 6.40
CA ASN A 24 2.07 16.10 7.53
C ASN A 24 0.95 15.11 7.84
N HIS A 25 0.66 14.15 6.95
CA HIS A 25 -0.49 13.25 7.09
C HIS A 25 -0.09 11.79 7.05
N LEU A 26 -0.95 10.95 7.64
CA LEU A 26 -0.98 9.52 7.31
C LEU A 26 -1.46 9.38 5.86
N ILE A 27 -0.65 8.73 5.03
CA ILE A 27 -0.96 8.58 3.61
C ILE A 27 -1.81 7.34 3.39
N TYR A 28 -1.27 6.17 3.75
CA TYR A 28 -1.89 4.87 3.55
C TYR A 28 -2.36 4.31 4.89
N ASN A 29 -3.63 3.97 5.01
CA ASN A 29 -4.19 3.31 6.18
C ASN A 29 -4.19 1.76 6.04
N THR A 30 -3.94 1.25 4.83
CA THR A 30 -3.67 -0.16 4.51
C THR A 30 -2.67 -0.26 3.36
N CYS A 31 -1.99 -1.40 3.21
CA CYS A 31 -1.12 -1.67 2.07
C CYS A 31 -1.97 -1.96 0.82
N TRP A 32 -1.44 -1.62 -0.36
CA TRP A 32 -2.08 -1.78 -1.68
C TRP A 32 -1.23 -2.71 -2.57
N GLU A 33 -0.58 -3.69 -1.94
CA GLU A 33 0.26 -4.70 -2.56
C GLU A 33 -0.25 -6.08 -2.11
N ASP A 34 -0.57 -6.98 -3.03
CA ASP A 34 -1.09 -8.30 -2.65
C ASP A 34 -0.02 -9.21 -2.02
N PRO A 35 -0.07 -9.50 -0.70
CA PRO A 35 0.93 -10.32 -0.05
C PRO A 35 0.85 -11.80 -0.48
N ARG A 36 -0.25 -12.24 -1.10
CA ARG A 36 -0.36 -13.62 -1.62
C ARG A 36 0.61 -13.87 -2.77
N ILE A 37 0.80 -12.87 -3.63
CA ILE A 37 1.79 -12.94 -4.71
C ILE A 37 3.19 -12.80 -4.12
N ASP A 38 3.36 -11.88 -3.18
CA ASP A 38 4.65 -11.65 -2.52
C ASP A 38 5.18 -12.93 -1.88
N ARG A 39 4.36 -13.65 -1.12
CA ARG A 39 4.80 -14.88 -0.42
C ARG A 39 5.14 -16.02 -1.37
N GLN A 40 4.45 -16.13 -2.52
CA GLN A 40 4.81 -17.09 -3.58
C GLN A 40 6.20 -16.81 -4.17
N LEU A 41 6.54 -15.53 -4.34
CA LEU A 41 7.81 -15.09 -4.95
C LEU A 41 8.96 -15.08 -3.93
N LEU A 42 8.73 -14.49 -2.77
CA LEU A 42 9.74 -14.28 -1.74
C LEU A 42 10.12 -15.58 -1.04
N LYS A 43 9.17 -16.50 -0.81
CA LYS A 43 9.40 -17.77 -0.09
C LYS A 43 10.24 -17.56 1.18
N LEU A 44 9.74 -16.70 2.07
CA LEU A 44 10.42 -16.34 3.31
C LEU A 44 10.52 -17.55 4.25
N ASN A 45 11.56 -17.56 5.09
CA ASN A 45 11.79 -18.58 6.11
C ASN A 45 12.63 -18.00 7.25
N SER A 46 12.99 -18.81 8.24
CA SER A 46 13.75 -18.39 9.43
C SER A 46 15.13 -17.78 9.17
N ASP A 47 15.71 -17.92 7.97
CA ASP A 47 16.99 -17.31 7.58
C ASP A 47 16.79 -15.98 6.83
N SER A 48 15.54 -15.59 6.58
CA SER A 48 15.21 -14.36 5.85
C SER A 48 15.44 -13.12 6.70
N HIS A 49 16.40 -12.29 6.29
CA HIS A 49 16.51 -10.88 6.68
C HIS A 49 15.92 -10.00 5.57
N VAL A 50 14.81 -9.32 5.87
CA VAL A 50 13.99 -8.57 4.91
C VAL A 50 14.16 -7.07 5.11
N VAL A 51 14.38 -6.33 4.02
CA VAL A 51 14.30 -4.86 3.98
C VAL A 51 13.13 -4.47 3.10
N MET A 52 12.19 -3.68 3.62
CA MET A 52 10.97 -3.35 2.89
C MET A 52 10.48 -1.93 3.19
N ILE A 53 9.71 -1.36 2.26
CA ILE A 53 8.94 -0.14 2.54
C ILE A 53 7.83 -0.46 3.55
N THR A 54 7.68 0.35 4.61
CA THR A 54 6.68 0.11 5.66
C THR A 54 5.25 0.19 5.12
N SER A 55 4.92 1.25 4.38
CA SER A 55 3.54 1.57 3.97
C SER A 55 2.61 1.59 5.19
N ALA A 56 1.61 0.71 5.29
CA ALA A 56 0.75 0.62 6.47
C ALA A 56 1.11 -0.54 7.42
N GLY A 57 2.23 -1.24 7.17
CA GLY A 57 2.68 -2.41 7.94
C GLY A 57 1.88 -3.69 7.71
N CYS A 58 0.86 -3.70 6.84
CA CYS A 58 0.02 -4.90 6.61
C CYS A 58 0.83 -6.05 6.01
N ASN A 59 1.65 -5.78 4.99
CA ASN A 59 2.44 -6.82 4.33
C ASN A 59 3.58 -7.31 5.21
N ALA A 60 4.18 -6.44 6.03
CA ALA A 60 5.18 -6.83 7.02
C ALA A 60 4.61 -7.83 8.04
N LEU A 61 3.37 -7.62 8.50
CA LEU A 61 2.67 -8.58 9.36
C LEU A 61 2.33 -9.87 8.61
N ASP A 62 1.98 -9.81 7.33
CA ASP A 62 1.72 -11.01 6.53
C ASP A 62 2.99 -11.85 6.34
N TYR A 63 4.13 -11.19 6.07
CA TYR A 63 5.44 -11.83 5.96
C TYR A 63 5.92 -12.43 7.28
N LEU A 64 5.53 -11.85 8.41
CA LEU A 64 5.88 -12.36 9.74
C LEU A 64 5.32 -13.76 10.00
N LEU A 65 4.25 -14.15 9.29
CA LEU A 65 3.67 -15.49 9.38
C LEU A 65 4.61 -16.59 8.86
N ASP A 66 5.58 -16.23 8.01
CA ASP A 66 6.65 -17.14 7.56
C ASP A 66 7.83 -17.19 8.56
N SER A 67 7.70 -16.52 9.71
CA SER A 67 8.68 -16.46 10.80
C SER A 67 10.11 -16.11 10.35
N PRO A 68 10.32 -15.02 9.57
CA PRO A 68 11.65 -14.58 9.15
C PRO A 68 12.61 -14.35 10.31
N ALA A 69 13.91 -14.26 10.03
CA ALA A 69 14.89 -13.85 11.03
C ALA A 69 14.57 -12.43 11.52
N GLU A 70 14.45 -11.49 10.57
CA GLU A 70 14.20 -10.07 10.84
C GLU A 70 13.46 -9.41 9.68
N ILE A 71 12.57 -8.46 9.99
CA ILE A 71 11.96 -7.54 9.03
C ILE A 71 12.31 -6.11 9.42
N HIS A 72 13.03 -5.41 8.55
CA HIS A 72 13.31 -3.99 8.63
C HIS A 72 12.34 -3.21 7.74
N ALA A 73 11.31 -2.64 8.36
CA ALA A 73 10.32 -1.79 7.71
C ALA A 73 10.79 -0.33 7.72
N VAL A 74 11.02 0.22 6.53
CA VAL A 74 11.63 1.55 6.33
C VAL A 74 10.62 2.47 5.66
N ASP A 75 10.41 3.66 6.22
CA ASP A 75 9.54 4.67 5.61
C ASP A 75 10.08 6.08 5.83
N VAL A 76 9.92 6.95 4.85
CA VAL A 76 10.29 8.37 4.99
C VAL A 76 9.26 9.14 5.83
N ASN A 77 8.03 8.65 5.91
CA ASN A 77 6.96 9.27 6.67
C ASN A 77 6.82 8.59 8.05
N PRO A 78 7.18 9.27 9.16
CA PRO A 78 7.09 8.69 10.50
C PRO A 78 5.67 8.29 10.90
N ARG A 79 4.61 8.84 10.27
CA ARG A 79 3.22 8.50 10.59
C ARG A 79 2.85 7.09 10.11
N GLN A 80 3.48 6.62 9.03
CA GLN A 80 3.35 5.24 8.57
C GLN A 80 3.96 4.26 9.59
N ASN A 81 5.16 4.58 10.07
CA ASN A 81 5.78 3.83 11.16
C ASN A 81 4.96 3.94 12.47
N ALA A 82 4.34 5.08 12.75
CA ALA A 82 3.46 5.23 13.92
C ALA A 82 2.24 4.31 13.83
N LEU A 83 1.63 4.17 12.65
CA LEU A 83 0.56 3.21 12.40
C LEU A 83 1.03 1.78 12.57
N PHE A 84 2.19 1.44 12.05
CA PHE A 84 2.71 0.11 12.20
C PHE A 84 3.01 -0.23 13.67
N GLN A 85 3.62 0.70 14.41
CA GLN A 85 3.87 0.56 15.85
C GLN A 85 2.57 0.35 16.64
N LEU A 86 1.48 1.07 16.30
CA LEU A 86 0.18 0.84 16.93
C LEU A 86 -0.35 -0.58 16.70
N LYS A 87 -0.23 -1.12 15.47
CA LYS A 87 -0.59 -2.51 15.17
C LYS A 87 0.23 -3.49 15.97
N LEU A 88 1.56 -3.32 16.01
CA LEU A 88 2.47 -4.19 16.77
C LEU A 88 2.10 -4.18 18.26
N LYS A 89 1.91 -3.01 18.87
CA LYS A 89 1.57 -2.93 20.31
C LYS A 89 0.19 -3.48 20.62
N LEU A 90 -0.75 -3.41 19.68
CA LEU A 90 -2.05 -4.05 19.86
C LEU A 90 -1.96 -5.58 19.77
N ILE A 91 -1.12 -6.13 18.89
CA ILE A 91 -0.85 -7.57 18.81
C ILE A 91 -0.11 -8.07 20.07
N GLU A 92 0.92 -7.33 20.52
CA GLU A 92 1.74 -7.68 21.69
C GLU A 92 0.94 -7.64 23.00
N GLN A 93 0.18 -6.57 23.21
CA GLN A 93 -0.41 -6.27 24.52
C GLN A 93 -1.91 -6.56 24.59
N GLY A 94 -2.61 -6.50 23.45
CA GLY A 94 -4.07 -6.64 23.36
C GLY A 94 -4.56 -8.06 23.19
N SER A 95 -5.88 -8.16 23.04
CA SER A 95 -6.57 -9.38 22.60
C SER A 95 -6.81 -9.36 21.09
N PHE A 96 -7.08 -10.53 20.49
CA PHE A 96 -7.54 -10.60 19.11
C PHE A 96 -8.83 -9.80 18.89
N ALA A 97 -9.74 -9.77 19.87
CA ALA A 97 -10.98 -9.01 19.78
C ALA A 97 -10.71 -7.49 19.68
N ASP A 98 -9.76 -6.97 20.45
CA ASP A 98 -9.35 -5.56 20.36
C ASP A 98 -8.69 -5.28 19.00
N LEU A 99 -7.79 -6.17 18.55
CA LEU A 99 -7.14 -6.07 17.24
C LEU A 99 -8.18 -6.00 16.11
N PHE A 100 -9.15 -6.91 16.12
CA PHE A 100 -10.20 -6.98 15.11
C PHE A 100 -11.18 -5.82 15.22
N ALA A 101 -11.51 -5.32 16.41
CA ALA A 101 -12.33 -4.11 16.52
C ALA A 101 -11.61 -2.89 15.91
N VAL A 102 -10.37 -2.64 16.31
CA VAL A 102 -9.59 -1.48 15.85
C VAL A 102 -9.32 -1.51 14.35
N PHE A 103 -8.88 -2.65 13.80
CA PHE A 103 -8.45 -2.75 12.40
C PHE A 103 -9.33 -3.65 11.53
N GLY A 104 -10.09 -4.59 12.08
CA GLY A 104 -11.11 -5.34 11.33
C GLY A 104 -12.34 -4.49 11.07
N ALA A 105 -13.01 -4.04 12.13
CA ALA A 105 -14.18 -3.16 12.06
C ALA A 105 -13.82 -1.70 11.75
N GLY A 106 -12.54 -1.32 11.91
CA GLY A 106 -12.06 0.04 11.68
C GLY A 106 -12.46 1.02 12.78
N ALA A 107 -13.05 0.56 13.89
CA ALA A 107 -13.50 1.40 14.99
C ALA A 107 -13.63 0.60 16.28
N HIS A 108 -13.36 1.26 17.41
CA HIS A 108 -13.44 0.63 18.73
C HIS A 108 -14.12 1.57 19.72
N GLN A 109 -15.22 1.12 20.33
CA GLN A 109 -16.09 1.94 21.20
C GLN A 109 -15.30 2.66 22.31
N ASN A 110 -14.34 1.96 22.91
CA ASN A 110 -13.51 2.47 24.00
C ASN A 110 -12.04 2.67 23.59
N PHE A 111 -11.75 3.03 22.33
CA PHE A 111 -10.37 3.10 21.84
C PHE A 111 -9.47 4.02 22.68
N LYS A 112 -10.00 5.16 23.15
CA LYS A 112 -9.26 6.08 24.03
C LYS A 112 -8.80 5.40 25.32
N VAL A 113 -9.68 4.62 25.95
CA VAL A 113 -9.35 3.89 27.18
C VAL A 113 -8.30 2.84 26.87
N LEU A 114 -8.55 1.98 25.88
CA LEU A 114 -7.59 0.96 25.42
C LEU A 114 -6.21 1.56 25.14
N TYR A 115 -6.15 2.68 24.44
CA TYR A 115 -4.90 3.36 24.13
C TYR A 115 -4.16 3.82 25.40
N HIS A 116 -4.84 4.54 26.30
CA HIS A 116 -4.18 5.08 27.49
C HIS A 116 -3.78 4.02 28.51
N THR A 117 -4.56 2.95 28.67
CA THR A 117 -4.30 1.91 29.66
C THR A 117 -3.30 0.87 29.18
N LEU A 118 -3.32 0.53 27.88
CA LEU A 118 -2.59 -0.61 27.36
C LEU A 118 -1.48 -0.23 26.38
N LEU A 119 -1.71 0.72 25.48
CA LEU A 119 -0.82 0.92 24.32
C LEU A 119 0.20 2.04 24.51
N LYS A 120 -0.23 3.17 25.10
CA LYS A 120 0.53 4.42 25.18
C LYS A 120 1.94 4.23 25.73
N ARG A 121 2.11 3.48 26.82
CA ARG A 121 3.42 3.32 27.47
C ARG A 121 4.44 2.53 26.63
N HIS A 122 3.98 1.71 25.69
CA HIS A 122 4.85 0.86 24.85
C HIS A 122 5.17 1.48 23.49
N LEU A 123 4.53 2.60 23.14
CA LEU A 123 4.79 3.29 21.89
C LEU A 123 6.02 4.23 22.01
N PRO A 124 6.84 4.32 20.96
CA PRO A 124 7.92 5.31 20.90
C PRO A 124 7.33 6.73 20.89
N ALA A 125 8.12 7.72 21.34
CA ALA A 125 7.65 9.08 21.56
C ALA A 125 6.93 9.70 20.34
N TYR A 126 7.50 9.56 19.15
CA TYR A 126 6.92 10.08 17.90
C TYR A 126 5.55 9.46 17.58
N ALA A 127 5.36 8.17 17.88
CA ALA A 127 4.10 7.48 17.63
C ALA A 127 3.05 7.89 18.66
N ARG A 128 3.46 8.11 19.92
CA ARG A 128 2.56 8.62 20.97
C ARG A 128 2.02 10.00 20.61
N GLU A 129 2.90 10.90 20.21
CA GLU A 129 2.51 12.26 19.80
C GLU A 129 1.47 12.23 18.67
N PHE A 130 1.74 11.42 17.64
CA PHE A 130 0.80 11.26 16.54
C PHE A 130 -0.55 10.68 17.00
N TRP A 131 -0.55 9.62 17.79
CA TRP A 131 -1.79 8.95 18.16
C TRP A 131 -2.63 9.72 19.18
N GLU A 132 -2.00 10.42 20.13
CA GLU A 132 -2.70 11.32 21.05
C GLU A 132 -3.57 12.35 20.31
N ALA A 133 -3.04 12.93 19.23
CA ALA A 133 -3.78 13.87 18.39
C ALA A 133 -4.88 13.20 17.53
N ASN A 134 -4.79 11.89 17.27
CA ASN A 134 -5.58 11.20 16.26
C ASN A 134 -6.41 10.01 16.80
N LEU A 135 -6.60 9.87 18.13
CA LEU A 135 -7.44 8.80 18.71
C LEU A 135 -8.87 8.77 18.15
N HIS A 136 -9.37 9.92 17.70
CA HIS A 136 -10.68 10.05 17.08
C HIS A 136 -10.82 9.26 15.76
N TYR A 137 -9.72 8.84 15.13
CA TYR A 137 -9.74 8.05 13.89
C TYR A 137 -10.45 6.70 14.07
N PHE A 138 -10.44 6.15 15.29
CA PHE A 138 -11.08 4.87 15.62
C PHE A 138 -12.43 5.03 16.33
N SER A 139 -12.99 6.24 16.36
CA SER A 139 -14.25 6.52 17.04
C SER A 139 -15.46 6.13 16.17
N PRO A 140 -16.40 5.31 16.68
CA PRO A 140 -17.62 4.96 15.93
C PRO A 140 -18.66 6.10 15.92
N SER A 141 -18.49 7.14 16.73
CA SER A 141 -19.46 8.24 16.91
C SER A 141 -19.28 9.43 15.95
N GLY A 142 -18.17 9.49 15.21
CA GLY A 142 -17.87 10.60 14.30
C GLY A 142 -18.64 10.54 12.98
N LEU A 143 -18.50 11.59 12.16
CA LEU A 143 -18.98 11.59 10.78
C LEU A 143 -18.34 10.45 9.97
N LYS A 144 -17.03 10.27 10.15
CA LYS A 144 -16.26 9.16 9.61
C LYS A 144 -16.20 8.09 10.67
N LYS A 145 -17.04 7.06 10.53
CA LYS A 145 -17.21 5.98 11.52
C LYS A 145 -16.15 4.87 11.41
N SER A 146 -15.07 5.10 10.68
CA SER A 146 -14.03 4.12 10.45
C SER A 146 -12.69 4.77 10.19
N PHE A 147 -11.64 4.18 10.76
CA PHE A 147 -10.23 4.47 10.53
C PHE A 147 -9.87 4.50 9.03
N TYR A 148 -10.51 3.65 8.22
CA TYR A 148 -10.26 3.57 6.78
C TYR A 148 -10.74 4.80 6.00
N TYR A 149 -11.45 5.72 6.66
CA TYR A 149 -11.87 7.01 6.12
C TYR A 149 -11.04 8.20 6.60
N TYR A 150 -9.96 7.94 7.35
CA TYR A 150 -8.99 8.91 7.81
C TYR A 150 -7.64 8.76 7.11
N GLY A 151 -6.80 9.79 7.23
CA GLY A 151 -5.62 9.95 6.37
C GLY A 151 -6.00 10.45 4.98
N THR A 152 -5.00 10.66 4.13
CA THR A 152 -5.22 11.27 2.81
C THR A 152 -5.92 10.31 1.85
N SER A 153 -5.46 9.07 1.74
CA SER A 153 -6.14 8.03 0.95
C SER A 153 -7.54 7.73 1.51
N GLY A 154 -7.68 7.64 2.83
CA GLY A 154 -8.97 7.40 3.49
C GLY A 154 -9.97 8.53 3.27
N ASN A 155 -9.53 9.79 3.20
CA ASN A 155 -10.42 10.90 2.85
C ASN A 155 -11.01 10.74 1.44
N VAL A 156 -10.19 10.32 0.47
CA VAL A 156 -10.66 10.03 -0.89
C VAL A 156 -11.60 8.83 -0.90
N ALA A 157 -11.25 7.75 -0.20
CA ALA A 157 -12.10 6.58 -0.04
C ALA A 157 -13.46 6.92 0.58
N TRP A 158 -13.49 7.82 1.57
CA TRP A 158 -14.73 8.29 2.18
C TRP A 158 -15.61 9.07 1.19
N ILE A 159 -15.03 9.96 0.38
CA ILE A 159 -15.77 10.69 -0.67
C ILE A 159 -16.37 9.71 -1.68
N ILE A 160 -15.58 8.76 -2.17
CA ILE A 160 -16.04 7.72 -3.09
C ILE A 160 -17.15 6.90 -2.43
N SER A 161 -17.00 6.55 -1.14
CA SER A 161 -17.99 5.76 -0.43
C SER A 161 -19.31 6.49 -0.22
N GLN A 162 -19.28 7.80 0.07
CA GLN A 162 -20.48 8.62 0.15
C GLN A 162 -21.16 8.75 -1.22
N TYR A 163 -20.36 8.96 -2.28
CA TYR A 163 -20.86 9.06 -3.65
C TYR A 163 -21.69 7.83 -4.02
N PHE A 164 -21.14 6.62 -3.92
CA PHE A 164 -21.90 5.44 -4.32
C PHE A 164 -23.05 5.12 -3.35
N ARG A 165 -22.90 5.40 -2.04
CA ARG A 165 -23.97 5.17 -1.06
C ARG A 165 -25.17 6.09 -1.25
N SER A 166 -24.96 7.28 -1.83
CA SER A 166 -26.04 8.21 -2.15
C SER A 166 -26.96 7.71 -3.28
N ASN A 167 -26.42 6.90 -4.19
CA ASN A 167 -27.17 6.24 -5.26
C ASN A 167 -27.60 4.83 -4.81
N LYS A 168 -28.87 4.67 -4.43
CA LYS A 168 -29.40 3.38 -3.93
C LYS A 168 -29.16 2.20 -4.89
N LYS A 169 -29.30 2.42 -6.20
CA LYS A 169 -29.14 1.37 -7.21
C LYS A 169 -27.67 0.94 -7.31
N LEU A 170 -26.77 1.92 -7.42
CA LEU A 170 -25.32 1.66 -7.45
C LEU A 170 -24.84 0.99 -6.17
N LYS A 171 -25.29 1.47 -5.00
CA LYS A 171 -25.04 0.86 -3.70
C LYS A 171 -25.40 -0.63 -3.70
N THR A 172 -26.61 -0.98 -4.14
CA THR A 172 -27.06 -2.39 -4.19
C THR A 172 -26.15 -3.23 -5.09
N TYR A 173 -25.80 -2.75 -6.29
CA TYR A 173 -24.90 -3.51 -7.16
C TYR A 173 -23.49 -3.64 -6.59
N VAL A 174 -22.93 -2.60 -5.98
CA VAL A 174 -21.59 -2.66 -5.37
C VAL A 174 -21.57 -3.69 -4.24
N TYR A 175 -22.59 -3.74 -3.38
CA TYR A 175 -22.65 -4.77 -2.34
C TYR A 175 -22.82 -6.17 -2.92
N ARG A 176 -23.67 -6.34 -3.95
CA ARG A 176 -23.79 -7.62 -4.65
C ARG A 176 -22.47 -8.05 -5.31
N LEU A 177 -21.73 -7.10 -5.90
CA LEU A 177 -20.42 -7.36 -6.50
C LEU A 177 -19.47 -7.93 -5.45
N LEU A 178 -19.38 -7.31 -4.27
CA LEU A 178 -18.51 -7.75 -3.18
C LEU A 178 -18.84 -9.15 -2.64
N GLU A 179 -20.08 -9.60 -2.79
CA GLU A 179 -20.54 -10.93 -2.37
C GLU A 179 -20.61 -11.94 -3.53
N ALA A 180 -20.21 -11.55 -4.75
CA ALA A 180 -20.28 -12.44 -5.91
C ALA A 180 -19.31 -13.62 -5.77
N GLU A 181 -19.81 -14.83 -5.97
CA GLU A 181 -19.04 -16.08 -5.76
C GLU A 181 -18.41 -16.62 -7.06
N SER A 182 -18.71 -16.01 -8.20
CA SER A 182 -18.19 -16.41 -9.50
C SER A 182 -17.86 -15.23 -10.41
N LEU A 183 -16.90 -15.43 -11.33
CA LEU A 183 -16.56 -14.42 -12.35
C LEU A 183 -17.72 -14.13 -13.30
N ALA A 184 -18.59 -15.11 -13.57
CA ALA A 184 -19.75 -14.92 -14.43
C ALA A 184 -20.75 -13.92 -13.80
N GLU A 185 -21.15 -14.17 -12.56
CA GLU A 185 -22.02 -13.26 -11.80
C GLU A 185 -21.38 -11.87 -11.64
N GLN A 186 -20.09 -11.85 -11.28
CA GLN A 186 -19.33 -10.62 -11.10
C GLN A 186 -19.31 -9.77 -12.38
N LYS A 187 -19.14 -10.37 -13.56
CA LYS A 187 -19.21 -9.68 -14.87
C LYS A 187 -20.61 -9.10 -15.15
N GLU A 188 -21.66 -9.86 -14.86
CA GLU A 188 -23.04 -9.39 -15.03
C GLU A 188 -23.36 -8.19 -14.13
N ILE A 189 -22.92 -8.24 -12.88
CA ILE A 189 -23.10 -7.14 -11.92
C ILE A 189 -22.26 -5.93 -12.35
N TYR A 190 -20.99 -6.13 -12.71
CA TYR A 190 -20.10 -5.04 -13.12
C TYR A 190 -20.64 -4.31 -14.35
N ALA A 191 -21.24 -5.00 -15.31
CA ALA A 191 -21.89 -4.37 -16.47
C ALA A 191 -23.02 -3.39 -16.09
N LYS A 192 -23.62 -3.51 -14.90
CA LYS A 192 -24.60 -2.55 -14.36
C LYS A 192 -23.96 -1.41 -13.56
N ILE A 193 -22.76 -1.62 -13.03
CA ILE A 193 -21.99 -0.65 -12.25
C ILE A 193 -21.21 0.29 -13.17
N GLU A 194 -20.58 -0.26 -14.20
CA GLU A 194 -19.59 0.43 -15.02
C GLU A 194 -20.10 1.76 -15.64
N PRO A 195 -21.30 1.83 -16.25
CA PRO A 195 -21.79 3.10 -16.80
C PRO A 195 -21.96 4.20 -15.75
N GLU A 196 -22.29 3.81 -14.51
CA GLU A 196 -22.47 4.73 -13.39
C GLU A 196 -21.14 5.17 -12.78
N LEU A 197 -20.07 4.38 -12.95
CA LEU A 197 -18.74 4.75 -12.48
C LEU A 197 -18.10 5.82 -13.37
N TRP A 198 -18.28 5.76 -14.69
CA TRP A 198 -17.54 6.59 -15.65
C TRP A 198 -18.30 7.84 -16.13
N ASN A 199 -18.83 8.60 -15.18
CA ASN A 199 -19.55 9.85 -15.45
C ASN A 199 -18.70 11.11 -15.16
N GLY A 200 -19.34 12.29 -15.18
CA GLY A 200 -18.65 13.56 -14.93
C GLY A 200 -17.96 13.67 -13.57
N PHE A 201 -18.47 12.98 -12.53
CA PHE A 201 -17.87 13.00 -11.19
C PHE A 201 -16.53 12.25 -11.15
N SER A 202 -16.44 11.04 -11.70
CA SER A 202 -15.17 10.32 -11.74
C SER A 202 -14.17 11.00 -12.68
N GLN A 203 -14.63 11.56 -13.81
CA GLN A 203 -13.75 12.36 -14.66
C GLN A 203 -13.19 13.58 -13.92
N TRP A 204 -14.01 14.26 -13.11
CA TRP A 204 -13.56 15.36 -12.27
C TRP A 204 -12.52 14.88 -11.23
N LEU A 205 -12.81 13.76 -10.55
CA LEU A 205 -11.93 13.18 -9.53
C LEU A 205 -10.54 12.83 -10.10
N LEU A 206 -10.51 12.18 -11.27
CA LEU A 206 -9.28 11.76 -11.93
C LEU A 206 -8.48 12.91 -12.53
N LYS A 207 -9.15 13.99 -12.95
CA LYS A 207 -8.48 15.19 -13.48
C LYS A 207 -7.87 16.04 -12.39
N HIS A 208 -8.25 15.87 -11.12
CA HIS A 208 -7.83 16.73 -10.03
C HIS A 208 -6.52 16.22 -9.39
N PRO A 209 -5.36 16.83 -9.67
CA PRO A 209 -4.08 16.23 -9.30
C PRO A 209 -3.82 16.17 -7.77
N VAL A 210 -4.52 17.00 -6.98
CA VAL A 210 -4.53 16.91 -5.51
C VAL A 210 -5.10 15.59 -5.03
N VAL A 211 -6.13 15.04 -5.70
CA VAL A 211 -6.70 13.73 -5.36
C VAL A 211 -5.66 12.64 -5.59
N MET A 212 -4.93 12.70 -6.70
CA MET A 212 -3.87 11.74 -7.00
C MET A 212 -2.73 11.84 -5.97
N ALA A 213 -2.35 13.04 -5.56
CA ALA A 213 -1.40 13.24 -4.46
C ALA A 213 -1.92 12.69 -3.12
N MET A 214 -3.23 12.78 -2.84
CA MET A 214 -3.82 12.17 -1.64
C MET A 214 -3.89 10.64 -1.70
N LEU A 215 -3.96 10.07 -2.91
CA LEU A 215 -3.83 8.63 -3.15
C LEU A 215 -2.36 8.18 -3.18
N GLY A 216 -1.41 9.09 -2.95
CA GLY A 216 0.02 8.79 -2.95
C GLY A 216 0.65 8.64 -4.33
N VAL A 217 -0.10 8.94 -5.41
CA VAL A 217 0.39 8.88 -6.80
C VAL A 217 1.07 10.21 -7.16
N PRO A 218 2.41 10.25 -7.29
CA PRO A 218 3.13 11.45 -7.68
C PRO A 218 2.92 11.78 -9.16
N ARG A 219 3.14 13.04 -9.53
CA ARG A 219 3.05 13.49 -10.94
C ARG A 219 3.96 12.73 -11.91
N SER A 220 5.13 12.28 -11.47
CA SER A 220 6.01 11.46 -12.31
C SER A 220 5.33 10.19 -12.79
N GLN A 221 4.59 9.52 -11.89
CA GLN A 221 3.88 8.29 -12.21
C GLN A 221 2.70 8.57 -13.13
N MET A 222 1.92 9.63 -12.87
CA MET A 222 0.85 10.04 -13.80
C MET A 222 1.39 10.30 -15.21
N GLN A 223 2.51 11.02 -15.32
CA GLN A 223 3.17 11.28 -16.61
C GLN A 223 3.78 10.02 -17.24
N LEU A 224 4.17 9.03 -16.45
CA LEU A 224 4.66 7.74 -16.94
C LEU A 224 3.50 6.95 -17.54
N ILE A 225 2.38 6.87 -16.81
CA ILE A 225 1.13 6.22 -17.26
C ILE A 225 0.60 6.91 -18.52
N ASP A 226 0.52 8.24 -18.55
CA ASP A 226 0.04 8.99 -19.71
C ASP A 226 0.86 8.75 -20.98
N LYS A 227 2.15 8.38 -20.84
CA LYS A 227 3.02 8.05 -21.97
C LYS A 227 2.92 6.60 -22.41
N GLN A 228 2.74 5.68 -21.47
CA GLN A 228 2.80 4.24 -21.72
C GLN A 228 1.42 3.61 -21.98
N HIS A 229 0.34 4.25 -21.51
CA HIS A 229 -1.00 3.70 -21.60
C HIS A 229 -1.87 4.50 -22.58
N PRO A 230 -2.41 3.87 -23.64
CA PRO A 230 -3.40 4.50 -24.51
C PRO A 230 -4.57 5.05 -23.70
N GLY A 231 -4.99 6.30 -23.99
CA GLY A 231 -6.07 6.97 -23.24
C GLY A 231 -5.66 7.55 -21.86
N GLY A 232 -4.38 7.44 -21.50
CA GLY A 232 -3.78 8.04 -20.30
C GLY A 232 -4.31 7.50 -18.97
N LEU A 233 -4.09 8.25 -17.89
CA LEU A 233 -4.43 7.87 -16.51
C LEU A 233 -5.89 7.41 -16.35
N GLY A 234 -6.82 8.06 -17.05
CA GLY A 234 -8.24 7.72 -16.98
C GLY A 234 -8.57 6.35 -17.56
N SER A 235 -7.98 5.99 -18.71
CA SER A 235 -8.12 4.64 -19.27
C SER A 235 -7.41 3.63 -18.39
N TYR A 236 -6.19 3.92 -17.94
CA TYR A 236 -5.43 3.03 -17.07
C TYR A 236 -6.21 2.62 -15.81
N ILE A 237 -6.79 3.59 -15.08
CA ILE A 237 -7.60 3.29 -13.88
C ILE A 237 -8.86 2.51 -14.26
N ARG A 238 -9.47 2.80 -15.41
CA ARG A 238 -10.63 2.07 -15.91
C ARG A 238 -10.33 0.62 -16.22
N ASP A 239 -9.26 0.38 -16.96
CA ASP A 239 -8.87 -0.94 -17.43
C ASP A 239 -8.41 -1.81 -16.25
N ASN A 240 -7.69 -1.22 -15.29
CA ASN A 240 -7.33 -1.91 -14.04
C ASN A 240 -8.54 -2.24 -13.17
N LEU A 241 -9.46 -1.28 -12.98
CA LEU A 241 -10.67 -1.55 -12.20
C LEU A 241 -11.52 -2.63 -12.88
N ARG A 242 -11.69 -2.56 -14.20
CA ARG A 242 -12.38 -3.59 -14.99
C ARG A 242 -11.71 -4.94 -14.82
N ARG A 243 -10.39 -5.04 -14.96
CA ARG A 243 -9.64 -6.29 -14.77
C ARG A 243 -9.88 -6.89 -13.39
N VAL A 244 -9.65 -6.11 -12.32
CA VAL A 244 -9.82 -6.59 -10.94
C VAL A 244 -11.27 -6.99 -10.65
N THR A 245 -12.24 -6.31 -11.27
CA THR A 245 -13.66 -6.59 -11.07
C THR A 245 -14.26 -7.53 -12.10
N THR A 246 -13.51 -8.12 -13.03
CA THR A 246 -14.06 -9.08 -14.02
C THR A 246 -13.18 -10.30 -14.29
N GLU A 247 -11.89 -10.26 -13.94
CA GLU A 247 -10.93 -11.32 -14.20
C GLU A 247 -10.36 -11.94 -12.92
N VAL A 248 -10.42 -11.22 -11.80
CA VAL A 248 -10.01 -11.71 -10.47
C VAL A 248 -11.25 -11.78 -9.59
N LEU A 249 -11.48 -12.90 -8.90
CA LEU A 249 -12.65 -13.06 -8.05
C LEU A 249 -12.60 -12.08 -6.88
N ILE A 250 -13.62 -11.22 -6.74
CA ILE A 250 -13.63 -10.14 -5.75
C ILE A 250 -14.08 -10.60 -4.34
N HIS A 251 -14.68 -11.79 -4.23
CA HIS A 251 -15.21 -12.36 -2.99
C HIS A 251 -14.24 -12.22 -1.79
N ASP A 252 -12.95 -12.50 -2.02
CA ASP A 252 -11.90 -12.44 -0.99
C ASP A 252 -10.96 -11.22 -1.13
N ASN A 253 -11.39 -10.21 -1.90
CA ASN A 253 -10.65 -9.00 -2.17
C ASN A 253 -10.90 -7.93 -1.10
N TYR A 254 -10.19 -8.08 0.02
CA TYR A 254 -10.32 -7.19 1.16
C TYR A 254 -9.88 -5.74 0.88
N PHE A 255 -8.99 -5.51 -0.11
CA PHE A 255 -8.46 -4.19 -0.44
C PHE A 255 -9.55 -3.23 -0.90
N TRP A 256 -10.38 -3.67 -1.84
CA TRP A 256 -11.50 -2.88 -2.33
C TRP A 256 -12.66 -2.87 -1.36
N ARG A 257 -12.93 -4.00 -0.69
CA ARG A 257 -13.99 -4.10 0.32
C ARG A 257 -13.85 -3.01 1.37
N VAL A 258 -12.68 -2.86 1.99
CA VAL A 258 -12.50 -1.96 3.13
C VAL A 258 -12.72 -0.49 2.78
N TYR A 259 -12.37 -0.04 1.56
CA TYR A 259 -12.63 1.33 1.13
C TYR A 259 -14.09 1.56 0.73
N LEU A 260 -14.81 0.52 0.30
CA LEU A 260 -16.23 0.63 -0.03
C LEU A 260 -17.11 0.56 1.24
N THR A 261 -16.79 -0.34 2.16
CA THR A 261 -17.60 -0.61 3.36
C THR A 261 -17.14 0.17 4.59
N GLY A 262 -15.85 0.47 4.68
CA GLY A 262 -15.21 1.03 5.87
C GLY A 262 -14.75 -0.03 6.86
N SER A 263 -14.86 -1.32 6.54
CA SER A 263 -14.45 -2.41 7.44
C SER A 263 -14.18 -3.68 6.65
N TYR A 264 -13.34 -4.55 7.21
CA TYR A 264 -13.23 -5.93 6.75
C TYR A 264 -14.38 -6.79 7.28
N THR A 265 -14.50 -8.00 6.77
CA THR A 265 -15.31 -9.06 7.39
C THR A 265 -14.37 -10.14 7.96
N PRO A 266 -14.83 -10.99 8.89
CA PRO A 266 -14.01 -12.09 9.39
C PRO A 266 -13.48 -13.02 8.28
N THR A 267 -14.26 -13.20 7.21
CA THR A 267 -13.91 -14.04 6.06
C THR A 267 -13.11 -13.32 4.97
N CYS A 268 -13.16 -11.98 4.92
CA CYS A 268 -12.50 -11.15 3.91
C CYS A 268 -11.71 -10.03 4.58
N CYS A 269 -10.57 -10.43 5.16
CA CYS A 269 -9.61 -9.55 5.83
C CYS A 269 -8.16 -9.98 5.53
N PRO A 270 -7.16 -9.08 5.73
CA PRO A 270 -5.74 -9.44 5.75
C PRO A 270 -5.44 -10.58 6.73
N ASN A 271 -4.43 -11.41 6.47
CA ASN A 271 -4.14 -12.56 7.33
C ASN A 271 -3.80 -12.15 8.77
N TYR A 272 -3.21 -10.97 8.97
CA TYR A 272 -2.93 -10.49 10.34
C TYR A 272 -4.18 -10.21 11.19
N LEU A 273 -5.37 -10.19 10.57
CA LEU A 273 -6.67 -10.03 11.23
C LEU A 273 -7.45 -11.34 11.32
N LYS A 274 -6.81 -12.49 11.11
CA LYS A 274 -7.42 -13.80 11.30
C LYS A 274 -7.04 -14.40 12.65
N PRO A 275 -8.00 -15.00 13.38
CA PRO A 275 -7.77 -15.49 14.75
C PRO A 275 -6.67 -16.56 14.81
N GLU A 276 -6.60 -17.45 13.83
CA GLU A 276 -5.61 -18.52 13.74
C GLU A 276 -4.15 -18.02 13.62
N HIS A 277 -3.95 -16.76 13.27
CA HIS A 277 -2.63 -16.16 13.09
C HIS A 277 -2.18 -15.29 14.28
N PHE A 278 -3.09 -15.00 15.22
CA PHE A 278 -2.83 -14.02 16.27
C PHE A 278 -1.67 -14.41 17.19
N GLU A 279 -1.67 -15.64 17.72
CA GLU A 279 -0.61 -16.11 18.64
C GLU A 279 0.75 -16.22 17.94
N LEU A 280 0.77 -16.66 16.67
CA LEU A 280 2.00 -16.73 15.89
C LEU A 280 2.60 -15.32 15.66
N LEU A 281 1.76 -14.34 15.34
CA LEU A 281 2.21 -12.96 15.18
C LEU A 281 2.75 -12.39 16.48
N LYS A 282 2.03 -12.60 17.57
CA LYS A 282 2.42 -12.16 18.91
C LYS A 282 3.76 -12.73 19.34
N ALA A 283 4.03 -14.00 19.02
CA ALA A 283 5.30 -14.65 19.32
C ALA A 283 6.48 -14.16 18.46
N ASN A 284 6.23 -13.43 17.36
CA ASN A 284 7.26 -13.01 16.42
C ASN A 284 7.40 -11.49 16.30
N THR A 285 6.63 -10.67 17.04
CA THR A 285 6.66 -9.20 16.88
C THR A 285 8.02 -8.57 17.16
N ASP A 286 8.86 -9.23 17.96
CA ASP A 286 10.23 -8.82 18.29
C ASP A 286 11.18 -8.83 17.08
N LYS A 287 10.85 -9.60 16.03
CA LYS A 287 11.60 -9.68 14.77
C LYS A 287 11.34 -8.49 13.84
N ILE A 288 10.44 -7.58 14.20
CA ILE A 288 10.08 -6.42 13.38
C ILE A 288 10.73 -5.15 13.94
N HIS A 289 11.39 -4.42 13.03
CA HIS A 289 12.03 -3.16 13.35
C HIS A 289 11.59 -2.07 12.37
N THR A 290 11.19 -0.91 12.89
CA THR A 290 10.74 0.23 12.06
C THR A 290 11.78 1.34 12.03
N TYR A 291 12.04 1.91 10.85
CA TYR A 291 13.00 2.98 10.65
C TYR A 291 12.38 4.14 9.87
N THR A 292 12.45 5.35 10.43
CA THR A 292 12.05 6.56 9.71
C THR A 292 13.24 7.09 8.91
N SER A 293 13.39 6.64 7.67
CA SER A 293 14.51 6.99 6.78
C SER A 293 14.21 6.63 5.32
N THR A 294 15.13 6.94 4.40
CA THR A 294 15.15 6.31 3.07
C THR A 294 15.81 4.93 3.15
N ILE A 295 15.53 4.05 2.19
CA ILE A 295 16.22 2.74 2.06
C ILE A 295 17.73 2.95 1.93
N THR A 296 18.15 3.89 1.09
CA THR A 296 19.55 4.33 0.96
C THR A 296 20.19 4.66 2.32
N ALA A 297 19.59 5.54 3.12
CA ALA A 297 20.16 5.93 4.41
C ALA A 297 20.16 4.78 5.42
N PHE A 298 19.11 3.95 5.42
CA PHE A 298 19.06 2.74 6.24
C PHE A 298 20.23 1.80 5.93
N LEU A 299 20.45 1.47 4.65
CA LEU A 299 21.53 0.56 4.23
C LEU A 299 22.93 1.11 4.49
N GLN A 300 23.09 2.43 4.55
CA GLN A 300 24.36 3.07 4.94
C GLN A 300 24.61 2.98 6.45
N GLN A 301 23.58 3.24 7.25
CA GLN A 301 23.69 3.25 8.71
C GLN A 301 23.68 1.85 9.32
N ARG A 302 23.04 0.90 8.63
CA ARG A 302 22.90 -0.49 9.02
C ARG A 302 23.32 -1.38 7.86
N PRO A 303 24.62 -1.41 7.53
CA PRO A 303 25.11 -2.34 6.54
C PRO A 303 24.91 -3.76 7.06
N GLY A 304 24.46 -4.65 6.18
CA GLY A 304 24.09 -6.00 6.57
C GLY A 304 23.93 -6.88 5.34
N PRO A 305 24.10 -8.20 5.49
CA PRO A 305 23.97 -9.12 4.36
C PRO A 305 22.50 -9.57 4.24
N TYR A 306 21.64 -8.68 3.74
CA TYR A 306 20.20 -8.88 3.62
C TYR A 306 19.84 -9.85 2.50
N THR A 307 18.77 -10.60 2.72
CA THR A 307 18.34 -11.71 1.83
C THR A 307 17.16 -11.33 0.94
N HIS A 308 16.34 -10.37 1.36
CA HIS A 308 15.14 -9.97 0.64
C HIS A 308 15.00 -8.45 0.64
N PHE A 309 14.74 -7.88 -0.53
CA PHE A 309 14.43 -6.45 -0.70
C PHE A 309 13.05 -6.32 -1.35
N VAL A 310 12.12 -5.68 -0.65
CA VAL A 310 10.76 -5.41 -1.16
C VAL A 310 10.62 -3.91 -1.42
N LEU A 311 10.73 -3.57 -2.70
CA LEU A 311 10.71 -2.22 -3.24
C LEU A 311 9.37 -1.93 -3.92
N LEU A 312 9.02 -0.65 -4.00
CA LEU A 312 7.80 -0.18 -4.63
C LEU A 312 8.13 0.84 -5.72
N ASP A 313 7.10 1.53 -6.17
CA ASP A 313 7.09 2.55 -7.23
C ASP A 313 7.85 3.85 -6.88
N HIS A 314 8.46 3.94 -5.69
CA HIS A 314 9.38 5.04 -5.35
C HIS A 314 10.56 5.10 -6.31
N GLN A 315 10.93 3.95 -6.88
CA GLN A 315 11.95 3.81 -7.92
C GLN A 315 11.58 4.57 -9.21
N ASP A 316 10.29 4.58 -9.60
CA ASP A 316 9.81 5.35 -10.75
C ASP A 316 9.98 6.86 -10.55
N TRP A 317 9.76 7.32 -9.31
CA TRP A 317 9.96 8.71 -8.95
C TRP A 317 11.44 9.09 -8.99
N MET A 318 12.32 8.25 -8.42
CA MET A 318 13.77 8.49 -8.43
C MET A 318 14.33 8.47 -9.85
N ALA A 319 13.94 7.50 -10.68
CA ALA A 319 14.35 7.42 -12.08
C ALA A 319 14.12 8.71 -12.87
N ARG A 320 13.03 9.43 -12.56
CA ARG A 320 12.68 10.68 -13.24
C ARG A 320 13.30 11.92 -12.60
N HIS A 321 13.35 11.99 -11.27
CA HIS A 321 13.69 13.23 -10.55
C HIS A 321 15.08 13.21 -9.89
N ASN A 322 15.60 12.03 -9.56
CA ASN A 322 16.90 11.86 -8.95
C ASN A 322 17.57 10.54 -9.38
N PRO A 323 18.02 10.43 -10.65
CA PRO A 323 18.66 9.21 -11.15
C PRO A 323 19.92 8.81 -10.38
N GLN A 324 20.61 9.80 -9.79
CA GLN A 324 21.79 9.57 -8.96
C GLN A 324 21.41 8.85 -7.66
N ALA A 325 20.35 9.27 -6.97
CA ALA A 325 19.86 8.55 -5.79
C ALA A 325 19.35 7.14 -6.13
N LEU A 326 18.70 6.96 -7.29
CA LEU A 326 18.34 5.62 -7.78
C LEU A 326 19.60 4.74 -7.93
N TYR A 327 20.63 5.27 -8.57
CA TYR A 327 21.90 4.57 -8.75
C TYR A 327 22.55 4.19 -7.41
N GLU A 328 22.63 5.15 -6.48
CA GLU A 328 23.17 4.94 -5.14
C GLU A 328 22.40 3.88 -4.34
N GLU A 329 21.06 3.91 -4.40
CA GLU A 329 20.23 2.91 -3.73
C GLU A 329 20.52 1.50 -4.26
N TRP A 330 20.60 1.32 -5.58
CA TRP A 330 20.94 0.03 -6.17
C TRP A 330 22.37 -0.42 -5.84
N GLN A 331 23.34 0.49 -5.82
CA GLN A 331 24.70 0.15 -5.38
C GLN A 331 24.71 -0.36 -3.93
N LEU A 332 23.93 0.28 -3.05
CA LEU A 332 23.81 -0.14 -1.66
C LEU A 332 23.04 -1.44 -1.50
N ILE A 333 21.98 -1.69 -2.28
CA ILE A 333 21.26 -2.96 -2.30
C ILE A 333 22.23 -4.08 -2.69
N LEU A 334 22.97 -3.92 -3.79
CA LEU A 334 23.94 -4.93 -4.23
C LEU A 334 25.04 -5.15 -3.19
N LYS A 335 25.58 -4.07 -2.61
CA LYS A 335 26.62 -4.16 -1.56
C LYS A 335 26.12 -4.85 -0.27
N ASN A 336 24.85 -4.69 0.06
CA ASN A 336 24.21 -5.25 1.26
C ASN A 336 23.39 -6.50 0.96
N SER A 337 23.69 -7.17 -0.14
CA SER A 337 23.05 -8.42 -0.53
C SER A 337 24.01 -9.60 -0.43
N ARG A 338 23.46 -10.81 -0.51
CA ARG A 338 24.20 -12.05 -0.71
C ARG A 338 23.82 -12.60 -2.09
N ARG A 339 24.64 -13.50 -2.62
CA ARG A 339 24.24 -14.31 -3.78
C ARG A 339 22.94 -15.07 -3.45
N GLY A 340 21.96 -14.99 -4.35
CA GLY A 340 20.63 -15.54 -4.16
C GLY A 340 19.66 -14.64 -3.40
N SER A 341 20.07 -13.43 -2.98
CA SER A 341 19.14 -12.46 -2.39
C SER A 341 18.05 -12.11 -3.40
N LYS A 342 16.81 -12.05 -2.93
CA LYS A 342 15.63 -11.80 -3.77
C LYS A 342 15.25 -10.33 -3.74
N VAL A 343 14.88 -9.79 -4.90
CA VAL A 343 14.34 -8.44 -5.03
C VAL A 343 12.94 -8.54 -5.62
N LEU A 344 11.97 -7.96 -4.95
CA LEU A 344 10.61 -7.78 -5.42
C LEU A 344 10.38 -6.28 -5.64
N LEU A 345 9.90 -5.91 -6.82
CA LEU A 345 9.69 -4.53 -7.21
C LEU A 345 8.36 -4.38 -7.95
N ARG A 346 7.63 -3.31 -7.61
CA ARG A 346 6.42 -2.89 -8.34
C ARG A 346 6.65 -1.50 -8.95
N SER A 347 6.04 -1.27 -10.11
CA SER A 347 6.12 0.02 -10.82
C SER A 347 4.74 0.46 -11.29
N ALA A 348 4.51 1.77 -11.30
CA ALA A 348 3.35 2.39 -11.94
C ALA A 348 3.41 2.28 -13.47
N GLY A 349 4.61 2.12 -14.04
CA GLY A 349 4.80 1.87 -15.47
C GLY A 349 4.49 0.42 -15.83
N THR A 350 4.17 0.17 -17.10
CA THR A 350 4.02 -1.19 -17.64
C THR A 350 5.36 -1.88 -17.84
N GLU A 351 6.42 -1.08 -18.01
CA GLU A 351 7.79 -1.56 -18.17
C GLU A 351 8.81 -0.65 -17.47
N ILE A 352 9.87 -1.26 -16.91
CA ILE A 352 11.00 -0.56 -16.30
C ILE A 352 12.17 -0.51 -17.28
N ASN A 353 12.50 0.70 -17.74
CA ASN A 353 13.63 0.95 -18.65
C ASN A 353 14.80 1.70 -17.98
N TYR A 354 14.70 1.97 -16.68
CA TYR A 354 15.65 2.80 -15.94
C TYR A 354 16.65 2.01 -15.09
N PHE A 355 16.66 0.67 -15.13
CA PHE A 355 17.65 -0.12 -14.39
C PHE A 355 19.08 0.27 -14.84
N PRO A 356 19.96 0.64 -13.90
CA PRO A 356 21.37 0.87 -14.20
C PRO A 356 22.02 -0.36 -14.87
N PRO A 357 23.01 -0.19 -15.75
CA PRO A 357 23.68 -1.32 -16.41
C PRO A 357 24.21 -2.38 -15.44
N GLN A 358 24.74 -1.95 -14.29
CA GLN A 358 25.24 -2.82 -13.24
C GLN A 358 24.14 -3.71 -12.64
N VAL A 359 22.92 -3.18 -12.51
CA VAL A 359 21.76 -3.96 -12.03
C VAL A 359 21.37 -5.01 -13.06
N LYS A 360 21.38 -4.66 -14.34
CA LYS A 360 21.08 -5.62 -15.42
C LYS A 360 22.07 -6.78 -15.48
N SER A 361 23.34 -6.56 -15.08
CA SER A 361 24.35 -7.62 -15.01
C SER A 361 24.36 -8.39 -13.68
N ALA A 362 23.91 -7.77 -12.59
CA ALA A 362 23.99 -8.35 -11.24
C ALA A 362 22.68 -8.99 -10.76
N VAL A 363 21.56 -8.68 -11.41
CA VAL A 363 20.23 -9.20 -11.03
C VAL A 363 19.64 -9.96 -12.20
N ARG A 364 19.29 -11.23 -11.96
CA ARG A 364 18.51 -12.04 -12.90
C ARG A 364 17.04 -11.86 -12.58
N PHE A 365 16.32 -11.18 -13.47
CA PHE A 365 14.86 -11.07 -13.39
C PHE A 365 14.18 -12.27 -14.07
N TYR A 366 13.00 -12.63 -13.58
CA TYR A 366 12.21 -13.77 -14.04
C TYR A 366 10.82 -13.33 -14.56
N PRO A 367 10.76 -12.63 -15.71
CA PRO A 367 9.51 -12.11 -16.27
C PRO A 367 8.50 -13.21 -16.60
N GLU A 368 8.96 -14.42 -16.93
CA GLU A 368 8.10 -15.58 -17.21
C GLU A 368 7.29 -16.05 -15.99
N ILE A 369 7.75 -15.71 -14.78
CA ILE A 369 7.03 -15.96 -13.53
C ILE A 369 6.11 -14.78 -13.24
N THR A 370 6.63 -13.54 -13.26
CA THR A 370 5.81 -12.38 -12.89
C THR A 370 4.70 -12.08 -13.89
N ALA A 371 4.88 -12.36 -15.19
CA ALA A 371 3.84 -12.22 -16.20
C ALA A 371 2.62 -13.13 -15.95
N LYS A 372 2.81 -14.26 -15.27
CA LYS A 372 1.71 -15.17 -14.88
C LYS A 372 1.02 -14.74 -13.60
N LEU A 373 1.77 -14.20 -12.64
CA LEU A 373 1.27 -13.85 -11.32
C LEU A 373 0.65 -12.45 -11.25
N HIS A 374 1.22 -11.47 -11.96
CA HIS A 374 0.73 -10.09 -11.91
C HIS A 374 -0.75 -9.95 -12.30
N PRO A 375 -1.27 -10.66 -13.32
CA PRO A 375 -2.70 -10.62 -13.64
C PRO A 375 -3.63 -11.10 -12.52
N THR A 376 -3.12 -11.92 -11.58
CA THR A 376 -3.89 -12.41 -10.42
C THR A 376 -3.91 -11.43 -9.24
N ASP A 377 -3.20 -10.30 -9.35
CA ASP A 377 -3.16 -9.27 -8.30
C ASP A 377 -4.57 -8.73 -8.04
N ARG A 378 -4.99 -8.82 -6.78
CA ARG A 378 -6.31 -8.39 -6.32
C ARG A 378 -6.44 -6.87 -6.21
N VAL A 379 -5.36 -6.12 -6.33
CA VAL A 379 -5.38 -4.68 -6.08
C VAL A 379 -5.57 -3.89 -7.37
N GLY A 380 -4.72 -4.15 -8.38
CA GLY A 380 -4.75 -3.46 -9.66
C GLY A 380 -4.21 -2.03 -9.65
N THR A 381 -3.32 -1.70 -8.72
CA THR A 381 -2.70 -0.36 -8.65
C THR A 381 -1.51 -0.21 -9.59
N TYR A 382 -0.65 -1.23 -9.64
CA TYR A 382 0.64 -1.20 -10.32
C TYR A 382 0.54 -1.70 -11.76
N GLY A 383 1.30 -1.08 -12.66
CA GLY A 383 1.33 -1.44 -14.07
C GLY A 383 2.23 -2.64 -14.37
N SER A 384 3.16 -2.95 -13.45
CA SER A 384 4.05 -4.10 -13.58
C SER A 384 4.61 -4.60 -12.25
N LEU A 385 5.04 -5.86 -12.27
CA LEU A 385 5.65 -6.60 -11.18
C LEU A 385 6.95 -7.25 -11.64
N TYR A 386 8.02 -7.03 -10.90
CA TYR A 386 9.34 -7.59 -11.15
C TYR A 386 9.79 -8.40 -9.95
N TRP A 387 10.34 -9.56 -10.23
CA TRP A 387 11.00 -10.41 -9.24
C TRP A 387 12.30 -10.91 -9.83
N GLY A 388 13.36 -10.87 -9.03
CA GLY A 388 14.68 -11.27 -9.45
C GLY A 388 15.55 -11.73 -8.31
N GLU A 389 16.66 -12.37 -8.67
CA GLU A 389 17.68 -12.85 -7.75
C GLU A 389 19.03 -12.19 -8.07
N ILE A 390 19.74 -11.79 -7.01
CA ILE A 390 21.08 -11.23 -7.12
C ILE A 390 22.09 -12.37 -7.35
N LEU A 391 22.96 -12.21 -8.35
CA LEU A 391 23.84 -13.24 -8.90
C LEU A 391 25.12 -13.51 -8.09
#